data_AF-A0A958YKA5-F1
#
_entry.id   AF-A0A958YKA5-F1
#
_cell.length_a   1.000
_cell.length_b   1.000
_cell.length_c   1.000
_cell.angle_alpha   90.00
_cell.angle_beta   90.00
_cell.angle_gamma   90.00
#
_symmetry.space_group_name_H-M   'P 1'
#
loop_
_entity.id
_entity.type
_entity.pdbx_description
1 polymer ?
#
loop_
_entity_poly.entity_id
_entity_poly.type
_entity_poly.pdbx_seq_one_letter_code
_entity_poly.pdbx_strand_id
1 'polypeptide(L)' 'FNKNTPHVELAKELEDRGHNVLLVDYQPTSEMMVIDFAEKIKKHLPQHISLHSLKLQETETSFAEWYSTDN' A
#
# COMPACT_ATOMS: atom_id res chain seq x y z
N PHE A 1 0.18 -0.25 9.38
CA PHE A 1 -0.97 -0.42 10.30
C PHE A 1 -2.06 0.57 9.96
N ASN A 2 -3.33 0.17 10.09
CA ASN A 2 -4.45 1.11 9.98
C ASN A 2 -4.56 1.96 11.26
N LYS A 3 -4.37 3.28 11.14
CA LYS A 3 -4.41 4.23 12.25
C LYS A 3 -5.80 4.38 12.90
N ASN A 4 -6.84 3.90 12.23
CA ASN A 4 -8.23 4.00 12.69
C ASN A 4 -8.68 2.74 13.46
N THR A 5 -7.76 1.85 13.82
CA THR A 5 -8.07 0.59 14.53
C THR A 5 -7.41 0.51 15.90
N PRO A 6 -7.88 -0.37 16.81
CA PRO A 6 -7.21 -0.62 18.09
C PRO A 6 -5.76 -1.12 17.96
N HIS A 7 -5.34 -1.58 16.77
CA HIS A 7 -3.97 -2.04 16.51
C HIS A 7 -2.92 -0.92 16.48
N VAL A 8 -3.30 0.34 16.71
CA VAL A 8 -2.36 1.46 16.84
C VAL A 8 -1.41 1.29 18.02
N GLU A 9 -1.85 0.67 19.11
CA GLU A 9 -0.96 0.39 20.26
C GLU A 9 0.15 -0.58 19.88
N LEU A 10 -0.18 -1.64 19.13
CA LEU A 10 0.80 -2.58 18.58
C LEU A 10 1.76 -1.90 17.60
N ALA A 11 1.26 -0.97 16.77
CA ALA A 11 2.09 -0.19 15.87
C ALA A 11 3.16 0.62 16.63
N LYS A 12 2.76 1.29 17.72
CA LYS A 12 3.68 2.05 18.59
C LYS A 12 4.70 1.14 19.27
N GLU A 13 4.28 0.00 19.80
CA GLU A 13 5.23 -0.95 20.41
C GLU A 13 6.30 -1.43 19.42
N LEU A 14 5.93 -1.62 18.15
CA LEU A 14 6.89 -2.01 17.10
C LEU A 14 7.83 -0.86 16.76
N GLU A 15 7.34 0.38 16.68
CA GLU A 15 8.18 1.58 16.51
C GLU A 15 9.19 1.73 17.66
N ASP A 16 8.75 1.58 18.91
CA ASP A 16 9.59 1.69 20.10
C ASP A 16 10.69 0.61 20.14
N ARG A 17 10.43 -0.55 19.54
CA ARG A 17 11.41 -1.64 19.34
C ARG A 17 12.34 -1.41 18.15
N GLY A 18 12.23 -0.26 17.46
CA GLY A 18 13.08 0.12 16.34
C GLY A 18 12.62 -0.41 14.99
N HIS A 19 11.39 -0.92 14.86
CA HIS A 19 10.85 -1.30 13.55
C HIS A 19 10.34 -0.07 12.80
N ASN A 20 10.54 -0.07 11.48
CA ASN A 20 9.91 0.91 10.60
C ASN A 20 8.43 0.60 10.48
N VAL A 21 7.59 1.48 11.00
CA VAL A 21 6.15 1.34 10.92
C VAL A 21 5.58 2.46 10.08
N LEU A 22 4.64 2.09 9.20
CA LEU A 22 3.86 3.04 8.42
C LEU A 22 2.40 2.98 8.88
N LEU A 23 1.88 4.12 9.33
CA LEU A 23 0.46 4.30 9.60
C LEU A 23 -0.27 4.75 8.34
N VAL A 24 -1.33 4.03 7.99
CA VAL A 24 -2.21 4.29 6.85
C VAL A 24 -3.65 4.43 7.35
N ASP A 25 -4.54 4.98 6.53
CA ASP A 25 -5.97 5.16 6.83
C ASP A 25 -6.88 4.03 6.32
N TYR A 26 -6.29 3.02 5.67
CA TYR A 26 -6.96 1.83 5.15
C TYR A 26 -6.42 0.55 5.81
N GLN A 27 -7.14 -0.57 5.65
CA GLN A 27 -6.60 -1.88 6.05
C GLN A 27 -5.49 -2.28 5.08
N PRO A 28 -4.23 -2.47 5.55
CA PRO A 28 -3.09 -2.69 4.66
C PRO A 28 -3.05 -4.13 4.12
N THR A 29 -4.12 -4.58 3.45
CA THR A 29 -4.14 -5.80 2.65
C THR A 29 -3.47 -5.56 1.31
N SER A 30 -3.05 -6.64 0.63
CA SER A 30 -2.37 -6.56 -0.67
C SER A 30 -3.19 -5.79 -1.72
N GLU A 31 -4.52 -5.94 -1.71
CA GLU A 31 -5.45 -5.24 -2.61
C GLU A 31 -5.54 -3.74 -2.33
N MET A 32 -5.58 -3.34 -1.05
CA MET A 32 -5.65 -1.91 -0.70
C MET A 32 -4.30 -1.23 -0.88
N MET A 33 -3.21 -1.95 -0.61
CA MET A 33 -1.85 -1.44 -0.83
C MET A 33 -1.57 -1.22 -2.32
N VAL A 34 -1.95 -2.14 -3.22
CA VAL A 34 -1.67 -1.96 -4.66
C VAL A 34 -2.40 -0.73 -5.23
N ILE A 35 -3.61 -0.43 -4.75
CA ILE A 35 -4.37 0.77 -5.13
C ILE A 35 -3.67 2.04 -4.61
N ASP A 36 -3.32 2.08 -3.33
CA ASP A 36 -2.61 3.23 -2.74
C ASP A 36 -1.26 3.49 -3.44
N PHE A 37 -0.54 2.41 -3.78
CA PHE A 37 0.70 2.51 -4.54
C PHE A 37 0.48 3.05 -5.95
N ALA A 38 -0.59 2.63 -6.64
CA ALA A 38 -0.94 3.16 -7.95
C ALA A 38 -1.15 4.67 -7.89
N GLU A 39 -1.95 5.14 -6.94
CA GLU A 39 -2.26 6.57 -6.78
C GLU A 39 -1.03 7.39 -6.39
N LYS A 40 -0.16 6.85 -5.52
CA LYS A 40 1.10 7.51 -5.15
C LYS A 40 2.07 7.57 -6.32
N ILE A 41 2.24 6.49 -7.08
CA ILE A 41 3.13 6.44 -8.23
C ILE A 41 2.65 7.41 -9.32
N LYS A 42 1.36 7.38 -9.67
CA LYS A 42 0.76 8.29 -10.66
C LYS A 42 1.09 9.76 -10.37
N LYS A 43 1.00 10.19 -9.12
CA LYS A 43 1.28 11.58 -8.71
C LYS A 43 2.74 12.01 -8.92
N HIS A 44 3.67 11.07 -8.98
CA HIS A 44 5.11 11.33 -9.17
C HIS A 44 5.57 11.07 -10.61
N LEU A 45 4.72 10.53 -11.48
CA LEU A 45 5.06 10.32 -12.88
C LEU A 45 5.02 11.66 -13.65
N PRO A 46 5.96 11.90 -14.57
CA PRO A 46 5.88 13.01 -15.51
C PRO A 46 4.61 12.96 -16.36
N GLN A 47 4.10 14.11 -16.81
CA GLN A 47 2.83 14.21 -17.56
C GLN A 47 2.74 13.35 -18.84
N HIS A 48 3.88 12.97 -19.43
CA HIS A 48 3.93 12.17 -20.65
C HIS A 48 4.05 10.67 -20.37
N ILE A 49 4.06 10.25 -19.10
CA ILE A 49 4.16 8.84 -18.69
C ILE A 49 2.91 8.47 -17.89
N SER A 50 2.25 7.39 -18.32
CA SER A 50 1.08 6.84 -17.65
C SER A 50 1.41 5.51 -17.00
N LEU A 51 0.93 5.31 -15.77
CA LEU A 51 0.98 4.02 -15.11
C LEU A 51 -0.06 3.08 -15.73
N HIS A 52 0.39 2.03 -16.41
CA HIS A 52 -0.51 1.07 -17.07
C HIS A 52 -1.10 0.04 -16.10
N SER A 53 -0.25 -0.60 -15.29
CA SER A 53 -0.64 -1.62 -14.33
C SER A 53 0.39 -1.76 -13.21
N LEU A 54 -0.03 -2.37 -12.10
CA LEU A 54 0.81 -2.77 -10.96
C LEU A 54 0.46 -4.18 -10.51
N LYS A 55 1.48 -4.90 -10.03
CA LYS A 55 1.34 -6.19 -9.38
C LYS A 55 2.11 -6.16 -8.06
N LEU A 56 1.42 -6.40 -6.96
CA LEU A 56 2.00 -6.58 -5.64
C LEU A 56 2.01 -8.06 -5.30
N GLN A 57 3.19 -8.65 -5.19
CA GLN A 57 3.36 -10.07 -4.94
C GLN A 57 3.74 -10.31 -3.48
N GLU A 58 2.87 -10.98 -2.73
CA GLU A 58 3.07 -11.29 -1.31
C GLU A 58 3.88 -12.57 -1.13
N THR A 59 3.57 -13.59 -1.93
CA THR A 59 4.28 -14.88 -1.95
C THR A 59 4.44 -15.37 -3.39
N GLU A 60 5.03 -16.54 -3.60
CA GLU A 60 5.15 -17.13 -4.94
C GLU A 60 3.80 -17.34 -5.64
N THR A 61 2.76 -17.67 -4.88
CA THR A 61 1.42 -18.02 -5.41
C THR A 61 0.33 -16.99 -5.09
N SER A 62 0.62 -15.97 -4.29
CA SER A 62 -0.34 -14.93 -3.88
C SER A 62 0.09 -13.54 -4.36
N PHE A 63 -0.80 -12.87 -5.08
CA PHE A 63 -0.58 -11.52 -5.59
C PHE A 63 -1.89 -10.73 -5.70
N ALA A 64 -1.77 -9.40 -5.66
CA ALA A 64 -2.82 -8.45 -6.01
C ALA A 64 -2.39 -7.63 -7.23
N GLU A 65 -3.33 -7.35 -8.13
CA GLU A 65 -3.09 -6.55 -9.34
C GLU A 65 -4.01 -5.34 -9.38
N TRP A 66 -3.52 -4.29 -10.04
CA TRP A 66 -4.26 -3.07 -10.35
C TRP A 66 -4.01 -2.71 -11.80
N TYR A 67 -5.07 -2.46 -12.59
CA TYR A 67 -4.96 -1.95 -13.95
C TYR A 67 -5.55 -0.55 -14.07
N SER A 68 -4.97 0.26 -14.96
CA SER A 68 -5.45 1.62 -15.25
C SER A 68 -6.86 1.70 -15.80
N THR A 69 -7.39 0.60 -16.34
CA THR A 69 -8.76 0.48 -16.84
C THR A 69 -9.77 0.19 -15.75
N ASP A 70 -9.34 -0.21 -14.56
CA ASP A 70 -10.22 -0.70 -13.51
C ASP A 70 -10.93 0.44 -12.75
N ASN A 71 -10.58 1.71 -13.00
CA ASN A 71 -11.20 2.89 -12.37
C ASN A 71 -11.24 4.11 -13.29
#